data_AF-D2IRB6-F1
#
_entry.id   AF-D2IRB6-F1
#
_cell.length_a   1.000
_cell.length_b   1.000
_cell.length_c   1.000
_cell.angle_alpha   90.00
_cell.angle_beta   90.00
_cell.angle_gamma   90.00
#
_symmetry.space_group_name_H-M   'P 1'
#
loop_
_entity.id
_entity.type
_entity.pdbx_description
1 polymer ?
#
loop_
_entity_poly.entity_id
_entity_poly.type
_entity_poly.pdbx_seq_one_letter_code
_entity_poly.pdbx_strand_id
1 'polypeptide(L)'
;KRSNMNQALLITILLGIYFTILQASEYFETPFSISDGVYGSTFFMATGFHGLHVIIGTTFLMVCLMRQLKYHFTSKHHFGFEAAAWYWHFVDVVWLFLYVSIYWWGS
;
A
#
# COMPACT_ATOMS: atom_id res chain seq x y z
N LYS A 1 6.94 -18.11 17.48
CA LYS A 1 7.04 -16.65 17.78
C LYS A 1 7.73 -15.88 16.65
N ARG A 2 9.01 -16.11 16.33
CA ARG A 2 9.68 -15.38 15.23
C ARG A 2 9.26 -15.84 13.83
N SER A 3 9.07 -17.15 13.65
CA SER A 3 8.46 -17.71 12.43
C SER A 3 7.11 -17.06 12.14
N ASN A 4 6.26 -16.87 13.17
CA ASN A 4 4.97 -16.18 13.03
C ASN A 4 5.13 -14.72 12.59
N MET A 5 6.10 -13.98 13.13
CA MET A 5 6.38 -12.59 12.71
C MET A 5 6.78 -12.53 11.23
N ASN A 6 7.66 -13.42 10.80
CA ASN A 6 8.10 -13.48 9.40
C ASN A 6 6.94 -13.86 8.48
N GLN A 7 6.11 -14.83 8.90
CA GLN A 7 4.94 -15.27 8.15
C GLN A 7 3.91 -14.13 8.03
N ALA A 8 3.58 -13.45 9.13
CA ALA A 8 2.63 -12.34 9.10
C ALA A 8 3.13 -11.19 8.21
N LEU A 9 4.38 -10.78 8.37
CA LEU A 9 4.98 -9.72 7.57
C LEU A 9 5.06 -10.09 6.07
N LEU A 10 5.37 -11.35 5.76
CA LEU A 10 5.34 -11.85 4.38
C LEU A 10 3.93 -11.78 3.79
N ILE A 11 2.91 -12.20 4.54
CA ILE A 11 1.51 -12.10 4.10
C ILE A 11 1.13 -10.64 3.83
N THR A 12 1.49 -9.70 4.72
CA THR A 12 1.21 -8.27 4.51
C THR A 12 1.86 -7.74 3.22
N ILE A 13 3.13 -8.11 2.96
CA ILE A 13 3.82 -7.71 1.73
C ILE A 13 3.13 -8.30 0.49
N LEU A 14 2.73 -9.57 0.53
CA LEU A 14 2.03 -10.23 -0.58
C LEU A 14 0.68 -9.55 -0.86
N LEU A 15 -0.07 -9.17 0.18
CA LEU A 15 -1.33 -8.43 0.02
C LEU A 15 -1.10 -7.03 -0.58
N GLY A 16 -0.04 -6.33 -0.20
CA GLY A 16 0.32 -5.04 -0.80
C GLY A 16 0.73 -5.14 -2.28
N ILE A 17 1.47 -6.18 -2.64
CA ILE A 17 1.81 -6.47 -4.04
C ILE A 17 0.54 -6.82 -4.82
N TYR A 18 -0.33 -7.65 -4.23
CA TYR A 18 -1.60 -8.02 -4.84
C TYR A 18 -2.48 -6.78 -5.10
N PHE A 19 -2.59 -5.86 -4.15
CA PHE A 19 -3.27 -4.58 -4.33
C PHE A 19 -2.70 -3.79 -5.52
N THR A 20 -1.37 -3.68 -5.62
CA THR A 20 -0.71 -2.97 -6.73
C THR A 20 -1.03 -3.61 -8.10
N ILE A 21 -1.08 -4.94 -8.17
CA ILE A 21 -1.44 -5.66 -9.41
C ILE A 21 -2.90 -5.38 -9.77
N LEU A 22 -3.81 -5.42 -8.80
CA LEU A 22 -5.22 -5.08 -9.03
C LEU A 22 -5.38 -3.64 -9.52
N GLN A 23 -4.71 -2.68 -8.88
CA GLN A 23 -4.76 -1.28 -9.30
C GLN A 23 -4.19 -1.06 -10.70
N ALA A 24 -3.11 -1.77 -11.05
CA ALA A 24 -2.57 -1.73 -12.41
C ALA A 24 -3.57 -2.31 -13.42
N SER A 25 -4.21 -3.44 -13.10
CA SER A 25 -5.22 -4.04 -13.99
C SER A 25 -6.43 -3.12 -14.17
N GLU A 26 -6.86 -2.41 -13.12
CA GLU A 26 -7.91 -1.40 -13.21
C GLU A 26 -7.52 -0.31 -14.22
N TYR A 27 -6.31 0.23 -14.14
CA TYR A 27 -5.86 1.29 -15.07
C TYR A 27 -5.77 0.84 -16.52
N PHE A 28 -5.59 -0.46 -16.79
CA PHE A 28 -5.59 -1.00 -18.15
C PHE A 28 -7.01 -1.21 -18.69
N GLU A 29 -7.97 -1.55 -17.83
CA GLU A 29 -9.33 -1.93 -18.23
C GLU A 29 -10.34 -0.77 -18.12
N THR A 30 -10.02 0.31 -17.40
CA THR A 30 -10.93 1.48 -17.28
C THR A 30 -11.20 2.14 -18.64
N PRO A 31 -12.47 2.48 -18.96
CA PRO A 31 -12.84 3.02 -20.27
C PRO A 31 -12.51 4.51 -20.44
N PHE A 32 -11.85 5.12 -19.46
CA PHE A 32 -11.44 6.52 -19.44
C PHE A 32 -9.96 6.63 -19.07
N SER A 33 -9.39 7.78 -19.42
CA SER A 33 -7.98 8.12 -19.32
C SER A 33 -7.80 9.38 -18.47
N ILE A 34 -6.55 9.69 -18.12
CA ILE A 34 -6.21 10.92 -17.39
C ILE A 34 -6.59 12.20 -18.16
N SER A 35 -6.69 12.12 -19.49
CA SER A 35 -7.09 13.23 -20.36
C SER A 35 -8.61 13.45 -20.45
N ASP A 36 -9.42 12.58 -19.87
CA ASP A 36 -10.89 12.65 -19.95
C ASP A 36 -11.47 13.62 -18.90
N GLY A 37 -11.11 14.89 -19.05
CA GLY A 37 -11.64 16.00 -18.28
C GLY A 37 -11.32 15.94 -16.78
N VAL A 38 -12.17 16.60 -15.99
CA VAL A 38 -11.95 16.74 -14.54
C VAL A 38 -12.07 15.39 -13.81
N TYR A 39 -12.98 14.52 -14.25
CA TYR A 39 -13.14 13.20 -13.63
C TYR A 39 -11.90 12.33 -13.82
N GLY A 40 -11.45 12.12 -15.07
CA GLY A 40 -10.26 11.32 -15.34
C GLY A 40 -9.01 11.86 -14.65
N SER A 41 -8.77 13.17 -14.74
CA SER A 41 -7.62 13.80 -14.08
C SER A 41 -7.63 13.67 -12.56
N THR A 42 -8.77 13.88 -11.90
CA THR A 42 -8.87 13.74 -10.43
C THR A 42 -8.76 12.28 -9.97
N PHE A 43 -9.41 11.36 -10.70
CA PHE A 43 -9.30 9.92 -10.44
C PHE A 43 -7.84 9.48 -10.48
N PHE A 44 -7.17 9.57 -11.64
CA PHE A 44 -5.83 9.04 -11.83
C PHE A 44 -4.76 9.75 -10.99
N MET A 45 -4.90 11.06 -10.72
CA MET A 45 -3.96 11.76 -9.85
C MET A 45 -4.09 11.29 -8.39
N ALA A 46 -5.31 11.20 -7.86
CA ALA A 46 -5.53 10.82 -6.46
C ALA A 46 -5.19 9.35 -6.21
N THR A 47 -5.72 8.43 -7.04
CA THR A 47 -5.46 6.99 -6.91
C THR A 47 -4.03 6.65 -7.30
N GLY A 48 -3.43 7.35 -8.28
CA GLY A 48 -2.05 7.17 -8.69
C GLY A 48 -1.04 7.60 -7.61
N PHE A 49 -1.26 8.75 -6.98
CA PHE A 49 -0.42 9.19 -5.86
C PHE A 49 -0.53 8.25 -4.66
N HIS A 50 -1.73 7.77 -4.37
CA HIS A 50 -1.93 6.74 -3.36
C HIS A 50 -1.22 5.42 -3.72
N GLY A 51 -1.32 4.94 -4.96
CA GLY A 51 -0.61 3.76 -5.45
C GLY A 51 0.91 3.87 -5.30
N LEU A 52 1.48 5.06 -5.54
CA LEU A 52 2.89 5.34 -5.25
C LEU A 52 3.22 5.17 -3.75
N HIS A 53 2.35 5.63 -2.85
CA HIS A 53 2.53 5.43 -1.40
C HIS A 53 2.44 3.95 -1.02
N VAL A 54 1.56 3.17 -1.64
CA VAL A 54 1.50 1.71 -1.45
C VAL A 54 2.82 1.05 -1.85
N ILE A 55 3.45 1.45 -2.96
CA ILE A 55 4.75 0.93 -3.40
C ILE A 55 5.86 1.30 -2.40
N ILE A 56 5.87 2.54 -1.89
CA ILE A 56 6.83 2.95 -0.85
C ILE A 56 6.60 2.15 0.45
N GLY A 57 5.35 1.95 0.86
CA GLY A 57 5.00 1.18 2.05
C GLY A 57 5.41 -0.29 1.94
N THR A 58 5.15 -0.93 0.80
CA THR A 58 5.49 -2.33 0.56
C THR A 58 7.01 -2.55 0.52
N THR A 59 7.76 -1.64 -0.13
CA THR A 59 9.23 -1.68 -0.10
C THR A 59 9.78 -1.45 1.30
N PHE A 60 9.18 -0.57 2.10
CA PHE A 60 9.58 -0.35 3.49
C PHE A 60 9.33 -1.59 4.37
N LEU A 61 8.18 -2.25 4.21
CA LEU A 61 7.90 -3.53 4.87
C LEU A 61 8.86 -4.64 4.42
N MET A 62 9.21 -4.68 3.13
CA MET A 62 10.19 -5.62 2.59
C MET A 62 11.59 -5.42 3.21
N VAL A 63 12.03 -4.17 3.37
CA VAL A 63 13.26 -3.84 4.12
C VAL A 63 13.16 -4.33 5.56
N CYS A 64 12.01 -4.14 6.22
CA CYS A 64 11.79 -4.67 7.57
C CYS A 64 11.84 -6.20 7.62
N LEU A 65 11.29 -6.91 6.63
CA LEU A 65 11.39 -8.37 6.54
C LEU A 65 12.85 -8.81 6.41
N MET A 66 13.63 -8.16 5.53
CA MET A 66 15.06 -8.47 5.37
C MET A 66 15.85 -8.22 6.66
N ARG A 67 15.59 -7.12 7.37
CA ARG A 67 16.20 -6.84 8.68
C ARG A 67 15.78 -7.85 9.75
N GLN A 68 14.52 -8.28 9.73
CA GLN A 68 14.00 -9.29 10.63
C GLN A 68 14.61 -10.66 10.35
N LEU A 69 14.88 -11.03 9.09
CA LEU A 69 15.59 -12.26 8.74
C LEU A 69 17.07 -12.22 9.18
N LYS A 70 17.70 -11.04 9.15
CA LYS A 70 19.08 -10.79 9.59
C LYS A 70 19.25 -10.53 11.09
N TYR A 71 18.23 -10.75 11.92
CA TYR A 71 18.33 -10.61 13.39
C TYR A 71 18.59 -9.18 13.89
N HIS A 72 18.24 -8.15 13.10
CA HIS A 72 18.47 -6.75 13.51
C HIS A 72 17.45 -6.21 14.52
N PHE A 73 16.28 -6.84 14.67
CA PHE A 73 15.25 -6.40 15.61
C PHE A 73 15.27 -7.24 16.89
N THR A 74 15.08 -6.56 18.03
CA THR A 74 14.88 -7.20 19.33
C THR A 74 13.43 -6.97 19.78
N SER A 75 12.96 -7.71 20.79
CA SER A 75 11.60 -7.56 21.32
C SER A 75 11.32 -6.22 22.02
N LYS A 76 12.36 -5.43 22.29
CA LYS A 76 12.24 -4.11 22.93
C LYS A 76 12.64 -2.95 22.02
N HIS A 77 13.33 -3.23 20.92
CA HIS A 77 13.88 -2.20 20.05
C HIS A 77 13.68 -2.57 18.58
N HIS A 78 12.60 -2.04 18.01
CA HIS A 78 12.16 -2.30 16.64
C HIS A 78 11.46 -1.10 15.99
N PHE A 79 11.90 0.13 16.30
CA PHE A 79 11.28 1.35 15.79
C PHE A 79 11.16 1.40 14.26
N GLY A 80 12.11 0.83 13.52
CA GLY A 80 12.01 0.75 12.06
C GLY A 80 10.79 -0.04 11.57
N PHE A 81 10.38 -1.08 12.30
CA PHE A 81 9.14 -1.80 12.04
C PHE A 81 7.91 -0.99 12.50
N GLU A 82 7.97 -0.31 13.65
CA GLU A 82 6.89 0.56 14.13
C GLU A 82 6.58 1.68 13.12
N ALA A 83 7.61 2.35 12.60
CA ALA A 83 7.46 3.38 11.57
C ALA A 83 6.85 2.82 10.28
N ALA A 84 7.27 1.63 9.85
CA ALA A 84 6.68 0.97 8.68
C ALA A 84 5.20 0.60 8.92
N ALA A 85 4.84 0.16 10.13
CA ALA A 85 3.46 -0.15 10.50
C ALA A 85 2.58 1.11 10.53
N TRP A 86 3.08 2.23 11.09
CA TRP A 86 2.38 3.51 11.05
C TRP A 86 2.17 4.00 9.62
N TYR A 87 3.19 3.90 8.77
CA TYR A 87 3.07 4.26 7.36
C TYR A 87 2.06 3.37 6.64
N TRP A 88 2.07 2.07 6.92
CA TRP A 88 1.11 1.12 6.33
C TRP A 88 -0.34 1.44 6.70
N HIS A 89 -0.61 1.72 7.97
CA HIS A 89 -1.95 2.14 8.41
C HIS A 89 -2.37 3.51 7.85
N PHE A 90 -1.43 4.44 7.68
CA PHE A 90 -1.71 5.69 6.98
C PHE A 90 -2.20 5.43 5.55
N VAL A 91 -1.50 4.56 4.82
CA VAL A 91 -1.91 4.17 3.46
C VAL A 91 -3.30 3.55 3.47
N ASP A 92 -3.59 2.61 4.38
CA ASP A 92 -4.92 1.98 4.50
C ASP A 92 -6.04 3.01 4.71
N VAL A 93 -5.84 3.97 5.62
CA VAL A 93 -6.85 5.00 5.91
C VAL A 93 -7.10 5.89 4.70
N VAL A 94 -6.05 6.31 3.99
CA VAL A 94 -6.18 7.11 2.76
C VAL A 94 -6.98 6.34 1.70
N TRP A 95 -6.74 5.03 1.56
CA TRP A 95 -7.50 4.19 0.63
C TRP A 95 -8.99 4.17 0.95
N LEU A 96 -9.36 4.03 2.23
CA LEU A 96 -10.77 4.04 2.64
C LEU A 96 -11.48 5.34 2.25
N PHE A 97 -10.81 6.49 2.40
CA PHE A 97 -11.35 7.77 1.96
C PHE A 97 -11.51 7.86 0.43
N LEU A 98 -10.52 7.38 -0.33
CA LEU A 98 -10.60 7.35 -1.80
C LEU A 98 -11.73 6.44 -2.28
N TYR A 99 -11.87 5.26 -1.69
CA TYR A 99 -12.92 4.31 -2.00
C TYR A 99 -14.31 4.91 -1.79
N VAL A 100 -14.58 5.47 -0.61
CA VAL A 100 -15.88 6.06 -0.30
C VAL A 100 -16.17 7.28 -1.19
N SER A 101 -15.18 8.14 -1.43
CA SER A 101 -15.41 9.42 -2.11
C SER A 101 -15.49 9.29 -3.63
N ILE A 102 -14.54 8.58 -4.25
CA ILE A 102 -14.40 8.50 -5.70
C ILE A 102 -15.20 7.31 -6.24
N TYR A 103 -14.95 6.12 -5.70
CA TYR A 103 -15.52 4.88 -6.22
C TYR A 103 -16.97 4.64 -5.82
N TRP A 104 -17.41 5.19 -4.68
CA TRP A 104 -18.80 5.00 -4.23
C TRP A 104 -19.65 6.25 -4.42
N TRP A 105 -19.27 7.39 -3.86
CA TRP A 105 -20.09 8.60 -3.93
C TRP A 105 -19.98 9.33 -5.27
N GLY A 106 -18.79 9.35 -5.88
CA GLY A 106 -18.51 10.03 -7.15
C GLY A 106 -18.80 9.22 -8.42
N SER A 107 -19.32 8.01 -8.26
CA SER A 107 -19.72 7.09 -9.34
C SER A 107 -21.24 7.01 -9.44
#